data_AF-A0A9X5XEU2-F1
#
_entry.id   AF-A0A9X5XEU2-F1
#
_cell.length_a   1.000
_cell.length_b   1.000
_cell.length_c   1.000
_cell.angle_alpha   90.00
_cell.angle_beta   90.00
_cell.angle_gamma   90.00
#
_symmetry.space_group_name_H-M   'P 1'
#
loop_
_entity.id
_entity.type
_entity.pdbx_description
1 polymer ?
#
loop_
_entity_poly.entity_id
_entity_poly.type
_entity_poly.pdbx_seq_one_letter_code
_entity_poly.pdbx_strand_id
1 'polypeptide(L)'
;MLHRGQESTDGTGGGELTVPMAWLYAEYIADELLRTGDLMPPTSFEFRAGRDALALTIFLSDTDGELSGIRVVSQLETWLSLTAYDQPWQDWVREHMARRAAEA
;
A
#
# COMPACT_ATOMS: atom_id res chain seq x y z
N MET A 1 -18.07 -50.94 7.74
CA MET A 1 -16.72 -50.66 7.20
C MET A 1 -16.65 -49.17 6.96
N LEU A 2 -15.74 -48.49 7.68
CA LEU A 2 -15.64 -47.04 7.78
C LEU A 2 -15.04 -46.46 6.50
N HIS A 3 -15.80 -45.66 5.76
CA HIS A 3 -15.25 -44.81 4.71
C HIS A 3 -14.53 -43.64 5.39
N ARG A 4 -13.21 -43.81 5.48
CA ARG A 4 -12.16 -42.85 5.80
C ARG A 4 -12.55 -41.45 5.30
N GLY A 5 -13.02 -40.62 6.22
CA GLY A 5 -12.99 -39.17 6.07
C GLY A 5 -11.53 -38.80 5.88
N GLN A 6 -11.23 -38.27 4.70
CA GLN A 6 -9.96 -37.60 4.46
C GLN A 6 -10.04 -36.33 5.29
N GLU A 7 -9.53 -36.38 6.53
CA GLU A 7 -9.13 -35.20 7.28
C GLU A 7 -8.15 -34.44 6.38
N SER A 8 -8.66 -33.45 5.65
CA SER A 8 -7.84 -32.39 5.09
C SER A 8 -7.06 -31.84 6.25
N THR A 9 -5.76 -32.03 6.13
CA THR A 9 -4.76 -31.59 7.07
C THR A 9 -4.94 -30.08 7.23
N ASP A 10 -5.39 -29.65 8.41
CA ASP A 10 -5.21 -28.28 8.91
C ASP A 10 -3.70 -28.05 9.05
N GLY A 11 -3.04 -27.90 7.91
CA GLY A 11 -1.69 -27.42 7.80
C GLY A 11 -1.77 -25.93 7.99
N THR A 12 -1.51 -25.48 9.21
CA THR A 12 -1.14 -24.09 9.51
C THR A 12 0.13 -23.74 8.73
N GLY A 13 -0.04 -23.41 7.45
CA GLY A 13 1.00 -22.91 6.57
C GLY A 13 1.08 -21.40 6.70
N GLY A 14 1.72 -20.92 7.76
CA GLY A 14 2.19 -19.55 7.84
C GLY A 14 3.13 -19.30 6.66
N GLY A 15 2.67 -18.58 5.65
CA GLY A 15 3.44 -18.40 4.41
C GLY A 15 2.61 -18.15 3.16
N GLU A 16 1.28 -18.12 3.23
CA GLU A 16 0.52 -17.44 2.19
C GLU A 16 0.76 -15.94 2.40
N LEU A 17 1.73 -15.38 1.67
CA LEU A 17 1.84 -13.96 1.43
C LEU A 17 0.53 -13.55 0.77
N THR A 18 -0.51 -13.31 1.58
CA THR A 18 -1.69 -12.58 1.18
C THR A 18 -1.13 -11.30 0.62
N VAL A 19 -1.12 -11.16 -0.72
CA VAL A 19 -0.85 -9.86 -1.33
C VAL A 19 -1.91 -8.99 -0.71
N PRO A 20 -1.56 -8.10 0.23
CA PRO A 20 -2.57 -7.50 1.07
C PRO A 20 -3.43 -6.70 0.12
N MET A 21 -4.75 -6.91 0.12
CA MET A 21 -5.66 -6.12 -0.71
C MET A 21 -5.37 -4.62 -0.56
N ALA A 22 -4.88 -4.20 0.62
CA ALA A 22 -4.34 -2.88 0.91
C ALA A 22 -3.27 -2.36 -0.06
N TRP A 23 -2.33 -3.20 -0.54
CA TRP A 23 -1.33 -2.79 -1.52
C TRP A 23 -1.96 -2.51 -2.89
N LEU A 24 -2.82 -3.41 -3.38
CA LEU A 24 -3.53 -3.22 -4.65
C LEU A 24 -4.43 -1.98 -4.62
N TYR A 25 -5.09 -1.71 -3.48
CA TYR A 25 -5.85 -0.48 -3.30
C TYR A 25 -4.96 0.77 -3.29
N ALA A 26 -3.81 0.72 -2.62
CA ALA A 26 -2.88 1.84 -2.60
C ALA A 26 -2.32 2.15 -4.00
N GLU A 27 -1.97 1.12 -4.79
CA GLU A 27 -1.56 1.29 -6.19
C GLU A 27 -2.66 1.91 -7.05
N TYR A 28 -3.90 1.41 -6.91
CA TYR A 28 -5.04 1.93 -7.67
C TYR A 28 -5.34 3.40 -7.33
N ILE A 29 -5.34 3.75 -6.04
CA ILE A 29 -5.58 5.14 -5.61
C ILE A 29 -4.46 6.05 -6.10
N ALA A 30 -3.20 5.62 -6.01
CA ALA A 30 -2.06 6.40 -6.50
C ALA A 30 -2.13 6.65 -8.01
N ASP A 31 -2.46 5.60 -8.79
CA ASP A 31 -2.64 5.69 -10.23
C ASP A 31 -3.78 6.66 -10.60
N GLU A 32 -4.93 6.52 -9.92
CA GLU A 32 -6.09 7.35 -10.19
C GLU A 32 -5.84 8.83 -9.82
N LEU A 33 -5.16 9.11 -8.71
CA LEU A 33 -4.78 10.47 -8.31
C LEU A 33 -3.85 11.14 -9.35
N LEU A 34 -2.84 10.42 -9.83
CA LEU A 34 -1.89 10.94 -10.82
C LEU A 34 -2.55 11.13 -12.19
N ARG A 35 -3.43 10.19 -12.58
CA ARG A 35 -4.19 10.26 -13.85
C ARG A 35 -5.19 11.41 -13.85
N THR A 36 -5.86 11.65 -12.72
CA THR A 36 -6.86 12.73 -12.59
C THR A 36 -6.20 14.11 -12.55
N GLY A 37 -4.98 14.21 -12.02
CA GLY A 37 -4.21 15.46 -12.00
C GLY A 37 -3.62 15.90 -13.35
N ASP A 38 -3.68 15.05 -14.39
CA ASP A 38 -3.03 15.23 -15.69
C ASP A 38 -1.57 15.72 -15.58
N LEU A 39 -0.87 15.22 -14.56
CA LEU A 39 0.44 15.73 -14.17
C LEU A 39 1.53 15.28 -15.15
N MET A 40 1.46 14.04 -15.64
CA MET A 40 2.44 13.42 -16.55
C MET A 40 1.82 12.31 -17.41
N PRO A 41 2.37 12.02 -18.62
CA PRO A 41 1.92 10.89 -19.43
C PRO A 41 2.06 9.56 -18.66
N PRO A 42 1.05 8.67 -18.65
CA PRO A 42 1.08 7.41 -17.89
C PRO A 42 2.20 6.43 -18.31
N THR A 43 2.77 6.63 -19.49
CA THR A 43 3.88 5.83 -20.02
C THR A 43 5.26 6.35 -19.61
N SER A 44 5.32 7.53 -18.99
CA SER A 44 6.57 8.16 -18.57
C SER A 44 7.20 7.46 -17.37
N PHE A 45 8.51 7.65 -17.21
CA PHE A 45 9.25 7.13 -16.06
C PHE A 45 8.85 7.87 -14.78
N GLU A 46 8.64 9.18 -14.90
CA GLU A 46 8.21 10.08 -13.84
C GLU A 46 6.85 9.67 -13.27
N PHE A 47 5.91 9.27 -14.14
CA PHE A 47 4.62 8.75 -13.71
C PHE A 47 4.78 7.47 -12.88
N ARG A 48 5.62 6.52 -13.34
CA ARG A 48 5.87 5.27 -12.59
C ARG A 48 6.53 5.53 -11.25
N ALA A 49 7.58 6.35 -11.22
CA ALA A 49 8.28 6.69 -9.99
C ALA A 49 7.36 7.41 -8.98
N GLY A 50 6.56 8.37 -9.46
CA GLY A 50 5.57 9.06 -8.64
C GLY A 50 4.48 8.13 -8.11
N ARG A 51 3.96 7.24 -8.97
CA ARG A 51 2.93 6.27 -8.60
C ARG A 51 3.44 5.31 -7.52
N ASP A 52 4.64 4.77 -7.70
CA ASP A 52 5.20 3.79 -6.77
C ASP A 52 5.52 4.44 -5.41
N ALA A 53 6.05 5.68 -5.41
CA ALA A 53 6.29 6.44 -4.17
C ALA A 53 4.99 6.80 -3.44
N LEU A 54 3.97 7.23 -4.18
CA LEU A 54 2.66 7.57 -3.62
C LEU A 54 1.91 6.34 -3.09
N ALA A 55 1.93 5.23 -3.84
CA ALA A 55 1.35 3.95 -3.41
C ALA A 55 1.99 3.46 -2.11
N LEU A 56 3.32 3.51 -2.01
CA LEU A 56 4.03 3.16 -0.77
C LEU A 56 3.62 4.06 0.40
N THR A 57 3.48 5.36 0.15
CA THR A 57 3.09 6.34 1.18
C THR A 57 1.65 6.09 1.68
N ILE A 58 0.71 5.83 0.76
CA ILE A 58 -0.67 5.48 1.08
C ILE A 58 -0.71 4.18 1.89
N PHE A 59 0.01 3.15 1.43
CA PHE A 59 0.04 1.86 2.08
C PHE A 59 0.60 1.93 3.51
N LEU A 60 1.66 2.71 3.74
CA LEU A 60 2.26 2.88 5.06
C LEU A 60 1.45 3.79 5.98
N SER A 61 0.60 4.66 5.41
CA SER A 61 -0.31 5.51 6.17
C SER A 61 -1.56 4.78 6.66
N ASP A 62 -1.92 3.66 6.02
CA ASP A 62 -3.06 2.83 6.40
C ASP A 62 -2.72 1.89 7.56
N THR A 63 -2.60 2.42 8.78
CA THR A 63 -2.22 1.62 9.96
C THR A 63 -3.29 0.63 10.43
N ASP A 64 -4.56 0.79 10.06
CA ASP A 64 -5.67 -0.06 10.55
C ASP A 64 -6.38 -0.87 9.44
N GLY A 65 -5.87 -0.86 8.21
CA GLY A 65 -6.51 -1.55 7.07
C GLY A 65 -7.82 -0.91 6.62
N GLU A 66 -8.04 0.34 6.98
CA GLU A 66 -9.23 1.13 6.68
C GLU A 66 -8.85 2.40 5.91
N LEU A 67 -8.32 2.22 4.70
CA LEU A 67 -8.42 3.23 3.65
C LEU A 67 -9.88 3.37 3.20
N SER A 68 -10.76 3.80 4.11
CA SER A 68 -12.08 4.31 3.73
C SER A 68 -11.87 5.53 2.84
N GLY A 69 -12.58 5.61 1.71
CA GLY A 69 -12.38 6.67 0.70
C GLY A 69 -12.46 8.11 1.25
N ILE A 70 -13.07 8.32 2.43
CA ILE A 70 -13.11 9.61 3.12
C ILE A 70 -11.75 9.99 3.77
N ARG A 71 -10.98 8.99 4.26
CA ARG A 71 -9.61 9.22 4.77
C ARG A 71 -8.63 9.58 3.66
N VAL A 72 -8.83 9.04 2.45
CA VAL A 72 -7.98 9.33 1.28
C VAL A 72 -7.97 10.82 0.95
N VAL A 73 -9.15 11.45 0.89
CA VAL A 73 -9.25 12.89 0.56
C VAL A 73 -8.66 13.76 1.66
N SER A 74 -8.86 13.39 2.93
CA SER A 74 -8.37 14.17 4.07
C SER A 74 -6.86 14.02 4.31
N GLN A 75 -6.23 12.93 3.84
CA GLN A 75 -4.78 12.72 3.93
C GLN A 75 -4.03 13.07 2.65
N LEU A 76 -4.74 13.42 1.57
CA LEU A 76 -4.14 13.67 0.26
C LEU A 76 -3.09 14.78 0.28
N GLU A 77 -3.38 15.91 0.93
CA GLU A 77 -2.42 17.01 1.06
C GLU A 77 -1.16 16.58 1.83
N THR A 78 -1.32 15.76 2.87
CA THR A 78 -0.21 15.18 3.65
C THR A 78 0.67 14.30 2.78
N TRP A 79 0.09 13.41 1.97
CA TRP A 79 0.84 12.50 1.09
C TRP A 79 1.56 13.23 -0.04
N LEU A 80 0.91 14.23 -0.64
CA LEU A 80 1.54 15.06 -1.66
C LEU A 80 2.68 15.90 -1.08
N SER A 81 2.51 16.43 0.13
CA SER A 81 3.57 17.15 0.83
C SER A 81 4.75 16.22 1.12
N LEU A 82 4.52 15.01 1.63
CA LEU A 82 5.59 14.03 1.93
C LEU A 82 6.34 13.56 0.68
N THR A 83 5.67 13.47 -0.48
CA THR A 83 6.29 13.07 -1.74
C THR A 83 6.83 14.25 -2.55
N ALA A 84 6.70 15.47 -2.05
CA ALA A 84 7.31 16.65 -2.66
C ALA A 84 8.83 16.60 -2.56
N TYR A 85 9.49 17.25 -3.52
CA TYR A 85 10.94 17.40 -3.53
C TYR A 85 11.43 18.10 -2.24
N ASP A 86 12.60 17.69 -1.74
CA ASP A 86 13.27 18.23 -0.54
C ASP A 86 12.64 17.87 0.83
N GLN A 87 11.70 16.91 0.86
CA GLN A 87 11.16 16.37 2.12
C GLN A 87 11.87 15.08 2.56
N PRO A 88 11.96 14.79 3.88
CA PRO A 88 12.63 13.60 4.43
C PRO A 88 11.79 12.32 4.26
N TRP A 89 11.23 12.11 3.06
CA TRP A 89 10.36 10.99 2.73
C TRP A 89 11.01 9.63 3.04
N GLN A 90 12.30 9.50 2.75
CA GLN A 90 13.05 8.26 2.98
C GLN A 90 13.13 7.88 4.45
N ASP A 91 13.29 8.85 5.34
CA ASP A 91 13.34 8.61 6.78
C ASP A 91 11.96 8.24 7.32
N TRP A 92 10.92 8.91 6.84
CA TRP A 92 9.53 8.58 7.17
C TRP A 92 9.16 7.15 6.77
N VAL A 93 9.51 6.73 5.54
CA VAL A 93 9.30 5.36 5.05
C VAL A 93 10.03 4.36 5.93
N ARG A 94 11.30 4.63 6.26
CA ARG A 94 12.11 3.74 7.09
C ARG A 94 11.51 3.55 8.48
N GLU A 95 11.05 4.63 9.11
CA GLU A 95 10.38 4.58 10.41
C GLU A 95 9.08 3.75 10.35
N HIS A 96 8.25 3.97 9.33
CA HIS A 96 6.97 3.27 9.19
C HIS A 96 7.16 1.78 8.88
N MET A 97 8.14 1.44 8.05
CA MET A 97 8.53 0.06 7.78
C MET A 97 9.06 -0.63 9.04
N ALA A 98 9.91 0.06 9.83
CA ALA A 98 10.44 -0.49 11.09
C ALA A 98 9.34 -0.75 12.12
N ARG A 99 8.37 0.16 12.24
CA ARG A 99 7.20 -0.01 13.11
C ARG A 99 6.37 -1.23 12.71
N ARG A 100 6.02 -1.36 11.42
CA ARG A 100 5.26 -2.53 10.93
C ARG A 100 6.03 -3.85 11.09
N ALA A 101 7.34 -3.85 10.89
CA ALA A 101 8.17 -5.03 11.10
C ALA A 101 8.27 -5.44 12.58
N ALA A 102 8.04 -4.51 13.53
CA ALA A 102 8.00 -4.80 14.96
C ALA A 102 6.62 -5.31 15.44
N GLU A 103 5.56 -5.09 14.65
CA GLU A 103 4.19 -5.52 14.93
C GLU A 103 3.84 -6.90 14.31
N ALA A 104 4.70 -7.43 13.43
CA ALA A 104 4.57 -8.71 12.74
C ALA A 104 5.29 -9.86 13.48
#